data_AF-A0A7V4P7Z1-F1
#
_entry.id   AF-A0A7V4P7Z1-F1
#
_cell.length_a   1.000
_cell.length_b   1.000
_cell.length_c   1.000
_cell.angle_alpha   90.00
_cell.angle_beta   90.00
_cell.angle_gamma   90.00
#
_symmetry.space_group_name_H-M   'P 1'
#
loop_
_entity.id
_entity.type
_entity.pdbx_description
1 polymer ?
#
loop_
_entity_poly.entity_id
_entity_poly.type
_entity_poly.pdbx_seq_one_letter_code
_entity_poly.pdbx_strand_id
1 'polypeptide(L)'
;MNAAQQAVYDQIMSFEIDEPGAALPFTRRLARENGWSPAYAERVVLEYKRFLFLACTAGHVVTPSEQVDQAWHLHLTYTRSYWDHLCGEVLRRPLHHDPTKGGAQEQARFIDLYQQTLASYERLLGHQPPADVWPAADRRFGEDLQHVTVNTARHWIVPKPRLLAWARAAARPRPGTRPGAGPIFALGLVGLPAAGIGPLAAGAMNPLEWKGPDFLAFYITCVVIAAVMALLVRLLLVPEESPVPAEQHTPLDPYEVACLAGGPERAIHAAFAALVKSGSLVLRELESPRLGILTQKTTHIEQGTPPGPGAFPLERALYAAALVPTSTIDPLVQAG
;
A
#
# COMPACT_ATOMS: atom_id res chain seq x y z
N MET A 1 1.29 -40.03 -13.14
CA MET A 1 0.21 -40.13 -12.11
C MET A 1 -0.28 -41.57 -12.04
N ASN A 2 -0.66 -42.05 -10.85
CA ASN A 2 -1.43 -43.29 -10.73
C ASN A 2 -2.94 -43.04 -10.93
N ALA A 3 -3.75 -44.10 -10.99
CA ALA A 3 -5.20 -43.98 -11.25
C ALA A 3 -5.95 -43.13 -10.21
N ALA A 4 -5.59 -43.24 -8.92
CA ALA A 4 -6.21 -42.45 -7.87
C ALA A 4 -5.85 -40.95 -7.99
N GLN A 5 -4.59 -40.65 -8.30
CA GLN A 5 -4.14 -39.28 -8.57
C GLN A 5 -4.83 -38.70 -9.81
N GLN A 6 -5.03 -39.50 -10.86
CA GLN A 6 -5.74 -39.06 -12.06
C GLN A 6 -7.19 -38.69 -11.74
N ALA A 7 -7.90 -39.51 -10.95
CA ALA A 7 -9.29 -39.21 -10.56
C ALA A 7 -9.40 -37.89 -9.77
N VAL A 8 -8.48 -37.63 -8.83
CA VAL A 8 -8.43 -36.35 -8.09
C VAL A 8 -8.13 -35.19 -9.03
N TYR A 9 -7.20 -35.37 -9.97
CA TYR A 9 -6.86 -34.35 -10.96
C TYR A 9 -8.08 -33.99 -11.81
N ASP A 10 -8.77 -34.98 -12.37
CA ASP A 10 -9.92 -34.78 -13.24
C ASP A 10 -11.07 -34.10 -12.48
N GLN A 11 -11.30 -34.48 -11.22
CA GLN A 11 -12.33 -33.86 -10.36
C GLN A 11 -12.01 -32.39 -10.06
N ILE A 12 -10.75 -32.06 -9.78
CA ILE A 12 -10.35 -30.66 -9.57
C ILE A 12 -10.42 -29.89 -10.89
N MET A 13 -10.00 -30.49 -12.01
CA MET A 13 -10.02 -29.84 -13.32
C MET A 13 -11.43 -29.57 -13.85
N SER A 14 -12.44 -30.34 -13.44
CA SER A 14 -13.85 -30.10 -13.78
C SER A 14 -14.55 -29.09 -12.86
N PHE A 15 -13.91 -28.66 -11.76
CA PHE A 15 -14.49 -27.66 -10.87
C PHE A 15 -14.61 -26.30 -11.57
N GLU A 16 -15.84 -25.82 -11.74
CA GLU A 16 -16.16 -24.52 -12.31
C GLU A 16 -16.10 -23.44 -11.21
N ILE A 17 -15.05 -22.61 -11.25
CA ILE A 17 -14.86 -21.52 -10.29
C ILE A 17 -15.63 -20.24 -10.68
N ASP A 18 -15.94 -20.10 -11.96
CA ASP A 18 -16.73 -18.99 -12.49
C ASP A 18 -18.20 -19.35 -12.45
N GLU A 19 -18.98 -18.58 -11.68
CA GLU A 19 -20.44 -18.76 -11.62
C GLU A 19 -21.09 -18.37 -12.95
N PRO A 20 -21.86 -19.27 -13.60
CA PRO A 20 -22.53 -18.98 -14.86
C PRO A 20 -23.49 -17.78 -14.73
N GLY A 21 -23.37 -16.81 -15.63
CA GLY A 21 -24.26 -15.63 -15.65
C GLY A 21 -23.86 -14.51 -14.70
N ALA A 22 -22.80 -14.67 -13.90
CA ALA A 22 -22.26 -13.56 -13.11
C ALA A 22 -21.77 -12.42 -14.01
N ALA A 23 -22.19 -11.18 -13.71
CA ALA A 23 -21.76 -9.99 -14.46
C ALA A 23 -20.24 -9.73 -14.30
N LEU A 24 -19.65 -10.18 -13.19
CA LEU A 24 -18.22 -10.17 -12.94
C LEU A 24 -17.80 -11.54 -12.37
N PRO A 25 -17.48 -12.51 -13.24
CA PRO A 25 -16.99 -13.82 -12.81
C PRO A 25 -15.68 -13.73 -12.02
N PHE A 26 -15.38 -14.79 -11.25
CA PHE A 26 -14.16 -14.92 -10.45
C PHE A 26 -12.90 -14.55 -11.24
N THR A 27 -12.72 -15.16 -12.41
CA THR A 27 -11.52 -14.97 -13.24
C THR A 27 -11.38 -13.54 -13.73
N ARG A 28 -12.51 -12.89 -14.05
CA ARG A 28 -12.52 -11.47 -14.46
C ARG A 28 -12.21 -10.53 -13.30
N ARG A 29 -12.70 -10.85 -12.11
CA ARG A 29 -12.35 -10.11 -10.89
C ARG A 29 -10.87 -10.26 -10.56
N LEU A 30 -10.34 -11.48 -10.63
CA LEU A 30 -8.91 -11.76 -10.46
C LEU A 30 -8.04 -10.91 -11.40
N ALA A 31 -8.41 -10.88 -12.68
CA ALA A 31 -7.73 -10.06 -13.67
C ALA A 31 -7.74 -8.56 -13.30
N ARG A 32 -8.91 -8.04 -12.91
CA ARG A 32 -9.09 -6.63 -12.56
C ARG A 32 -8.28 -6.23 -11.32
N GLU A 33 -8.32 -7.03 -10.26
CA GLU A 33 -7.68 -6.70 -8.98
C GLU A 33 -6.15 -6.74 -9.06
N ASN A 34 -5.60 -7.55 -9.97
CA ASN A 34 -4.15 -7.69 -10.16
C ASN A 34 -3.60 -6.90 -11.38
N GLY A 35 -4.46 -6.21 -12.13
CA GLY A 35 -4.07 -5.52 -13.36
C GLY A 35 -3.59 -6.47 -14.47
N TRP A 36 -4.07 -7.71 -14.48
CA TRP A 36 -3.70 -8.75 -15.43
C TRP A 36 -4.58 -8.74 -16.68
N SER A 37 -4.05 -9.29 -17.78
CA SER A 37 -4.89 -9.59 -18.94
C SER A 37 -5.84 -10.74 -18.62
N PRO A 38 -7.04 -10.78 -19.23
CA PRO A 38 -7.99 -11.88 -19.02
C PRO A 38 -7.38 -13.26 -19.31
N ALA A 39 -6.67 -13.38 -20.44
CA ALA A 39 -6.01 -14.63 -20.83
C ALA A 39 -4.93 -15.06 -19.83
N TYR A 40 -4.24 -14.11 -19.17
CA TYR A 40 -3.29 -14.46 -18.12
C TYR A 40 -4.00 -14.96 -16.85
N ALA A 41 -5.08 -14.29 -16.44
CA ALA A 41 -5.87 -14.73 -15.30
C ALA A 41 -6.44 -16.15 -15.49
N GLU A 42 -6.92 -16.48 -16.70
CA GLU A 42 -7.36 -17.84 -17.04
C GLU A 42 -6.25 -18.88 -16.87
N ARG A 43 -5.03 -18.56 -17.32
CA ARG A 43 -3.85 -19.42 -17.09
C ARG A 43 -3.53 -19.56 -15.60
N VAL A 44 -3.60 -18.48 -14.83
CA VAL A 44 -3.37 -18.51 -13.37
C VAL A 44 -4.43 -19.37 -12.67
N VAL A 45 -5.70 -19.30 -13.08
CA VAL A 45 -6.77 -20.16 -12.54
C VAL A 45 -6.51 -21.64 -12.83
N LEU A 46 -6.04 -21.97 -14.04
CA LEU A 46 -5.62 -23.33 -14.36
C LEU A 46 -4.46 -23.79 -13.45
N GLU A 47 -3.46 -22.93 -13.24
CA GLU A 47 -2.33 -23.24 -12.35
C GLU A 47 -2.75 -23.32 -10.87
N TYR A 48 -3.73 -22.54 -10.43
CA TYR A 48 -4.34 -22.66 -9.11
C TYR A 48 -4.99 -24.03 -8.91
N LYS A 49 -5.75 -24.50 -9.90
CA LYS A 49 -6.32 -25.86 -9.88
C LYS A 49 -5.23 -26.94 -9.84
N ARG A 50 -4.12 -26.75 -10.55
CA ARG A 50 -2.96 -27.65 -10.48
C ARG A 50 -2.29 -27.62 -9.10
N PHE A 51 -2.18 -26.45 -8.49
CA PHE A 51 -1.71 -26.31 -7.11
C PHE A 51 -2.60 -27.05 -6.11
N LEU A 52 -3.92 -26.95 -6.23
CA LEU A 52 -4.86 -27.72 -5.40
C LEU A 52 -4.63 -29.23 -5.52
N PHE A 53 -4.38 -29.71 -6.74
CA PHE A 53 -4.02 -31.10 -6.98
C PHE A 53 -2.70 -31.48 -6.28
N LEU A 54 -1.66 -30.64 -6.36
CA LEU A 54 -0.40 -30.86 -5.66
C LEU A 54 -0.58 -30.87 -4.14
N ALA A 55 -1.38 -29.95 -3.59
CA ALA A 55 -1.73 -29.94 -2.17
C ALA A 55 -2.41 -31.24 -1.71
N CYS A 56 -3.10 -31.94 -2.62
CA CYS A 56 -3.74 -33.24 -2.37
C CYS A 56 -2.80 -34.44 -2.48
N THR A 57 -1.76 -34.37 -3.29
CA THR A 57 -1.08 -35.58 -3.77
C THR A 57 0.44 -35.55 -3.61
N ALA A 58 1.04 -34.39 -3.32
CA ALA A 58 2.49 -34.25 -3.23
C ALA A 58 3.09 -35.00 -2.03
N GLY A 59 2.31 -35.21 -0.96
CA GLY A 59 2.75 -35.90 0.27
C GLY A 59 3.50 -35.00 1.25
N HIS A 60 3.59 -33.70 0.96
CA HIS A 60 4.19 -32.67 1.81
C HIS A 60 3.36 -31.38 1.72
N VAL A 61 3.64 -30.42 2.61
CA VAL A 61 3.08 -29.07 2.49
C VAL A 61 3.63 -28.41 1.23
N VAL A 62 2.77 -27.83 0.41
CA VAL A 62 3.14 -27.14 -0.83
C VAL A 62 3.04 -25.63 -0.66
N THR A 63 3.90 -24.89 -1.35
CA THR A 63 3.94 -23.43 -1.35
C THR A 63 3.60 -22.91 -2.74
N PRO A 64 2.59 -22.04 -2.91
CA PRO A 64 2.22 -21.49 -4.21
C PRO A 64 3.23 -20.42 -4.69
N SER A 65 3.21 -20.14 -6.00
CA SER A 65 3.79 -18.89 -6.52
C SER A 65 2.93 -17.70 -6.09
N GLU A 66 3.45 -16.47 -6.24
CA GLU A 66 2.69 -15.26 -5.88
C GLU A 66 1.38 -15.17 -6.68
N GLN A 67 1.44 -15.49 -7.97
CA GLN A 67 0.30 -15.43 -8.88
C GLN A 67 -0.80 -16.43 -8.46
N VAL A 68 -0.41 -17.65 -8.13
CA VAL A 68 -1.34 -18.69 -7.66
C VAL A 68 -1.89 -18.36 -6.27
N ASP A 69 -1.07 -17.77 -5.40
CA ASP A 69 -1.49 -17.32 -4.08
C ASP A 69 -2.53 -16.19 -4.16
N GLN A 70 -2.40 -15.25 -5.11
CA GLN A 70 -3.43 -14.23 -5.37
C GLN A 70 -4.78 -14.85 -5.79
N ALA A 71 -4.77 -15.90 -6.62
CA ALA A 71 -5.99 -16.63 -6.94
C ALA A 71 -6.57 -17.35 -5.71
N TRP A 72 -5.72 -17.96 -4.88
CA TRP A 72 -6.17 -18.62 -3.65
C TRP A 72 -6.75 -17.62 -2.64
N HIS A 73 -6.08 -16.50 -2.40
CA HIS A 73 -6.56 -15.40 -1.56
C HIS A 73 -7.93 -14.90 -2.02
N LEU A 74 -8.09 -14.66 -3.34
CA LEU A 74 -9.38 -14.25 -3.86
C LEU A 74 -10.44 -15.33 -3.61
N HIS A 75 -10.13 -16.62 -3.83
CA HIS A 75 -11.10 -17.70 -3.66
C HIS A 75 -11.55 -17.85 -2.21
N LEU A 76 -10.67 -17.61 -1.23
CA LEU A 76 -11.04 -17.57 0.19
C LEU A 76 -12.14 -16.54 0.50
N THR A 77 -12.26 -15.46 -0.29
CA THR A 77 -13.35 -14.48 -0.13
C THR A 77 -14.69 -14.97 -0.68
N TYR A 78 -14.71 -15.98 -1.57
CA TYR A 78 -15.92 -16.64 -2.05
C TYR A 78 -16.25 -17.82 -1.15
N THR A 79 -16.58 -17.52 0.11
CA THR A 79 -16.61 -18.50 1.20
C THR A 79 -17.47 -19.74 0.91
N ARG A 80 -18.61 -19.61 0.23
CA ARG A 80 -19.45 -20.74 -0.18
C ARG A 80 -18.78 -21.61 -1.26
N SER A 81 -18.27 -20.98 -2.32
CA SER A 81 -17.48 -21.65 -3.36
C SER A 81 -16.28 -22.38 -2.76
N TYR A 82 -15.58 -21.75 -1.82
CA TYR A 82 -14.37 -22.30 -1.22
C TYR A 82 -14.66 -23.42 -0.21
N TRP A 83 -15.53 -23.18 0.77
CA TRP A 83 -15.75 -24.12 1.86
C TRP A 83 -16.74 -25.23 1.51
N ASP A 84 -17.90 -24.87 0.96
CA ASP A 84 -18.97 -25.82 0.70
C ASP A 84 -18.63 -26.65 -0.55
N HIS A 85 -18.36 -25.96 -1.67
CA HIS A 85 -18.15 -26.62 -2.95
C HIS A 85 -16.73 -27.18 -3.10
N LEU A 86 -15.69 -26.33 -3.03
CA LEU A 86 -14.33 -26.79 -3.24
C LEU A 86 -13.87 -27.73 -2.10
N CYS A 87 -13.87 -27.30 -0.84
CA CYS A 87 -13.37 -28.14 0.25
C CYS A 87 -14.32 -29.31 0.58
N GLY A 88 -15.63 -29.06 0.60
CA GLY A 88 -16.63 -30.07 0.95
C GLY A 88 -16.88 -31.11 -0.14
N GLU A 89 -17.19 -30.68 -1.37
CA GLU A 89 -17.61 -31.57 -2.44
C GLU A 89 -16.44 -32.09 -3.29
N VAL A 90 -15.51 -31.19 -3.67
CA VAL A 90 -14.40 -31.50 -4.58
C VAL A 90 -13.23 -32.16 -3.86
N LEU A 91 -12.61 -31.46 -2.89
CA LEU A 91 -11.43 -31.93 -2.18
C LEU A 91 -11.78 -32.94 -1.07
N ARG A 92 -13.02 -32.88 -0.55
CA ARG A 92 -13.53 -33.68 0.58
C ARG A 92 -12.66 -33.62 1.83
N ARG A 93 -11.99 -32.48 2.03
CA ARG A 93 -11.11 -32.21 3.18
C ARG A 93 -10.87 -30.71 3.28
N PRO A 94 -10.64 -30.18 4.48
CA PRO A 94 -10.30 -28.78 4.64
C PRO A 94 -8.92 -28.50 4.04
N LEU A 95 -8.80 -27.35 3.38
CA LEU A 95 -7.53 -26.77 2.97
C LEU A 95 -7.44 -25.38 3.59
N HIS A 96 -6.51 -25.19 4.53
CA HIS A 96 -6.32 -23.92 5.22
C HIS A 96 -5.18 -23.13 4.58
N HIS A 97 -5.33 -21.81 4.58
CA HIS A 97 -4.26 -20.87 4.27
C HIS A 97 -3.79 -20.27 5.58
N ASP A 98 -2.52 -20.49 5.92
CA ASP A 98 -1.92 -20.02 7.16
C ASP A 98 -0.87 -18.93 6.84
N PRO A 99 -0.90 -17.78 7.53
CA PRO A 99 0.10 -16.74 7.33
C PRO A 99 1.49 -17.20 7.79
N THR A 100 2.54 -16.62 7.19
CA THR A 100 3.91 -16.80 7.66
C THR A 100 4.10 -16.24 9.07
N LYS A 101 4.91 -16.92 9.89
CA LYS A 101 5.35 -16.39 11.19
C LYS A 101 6.47 -15.34 11.08
N GLY A 102 7.02 -15.16 9.87
CA GLY A 102 8.12 -14.25 9.62
C GLY A 102 9.48 -14.74 10.14
N GLY A 103 10.53 -14.00 9.80
CA GLY A 103 11.91 -14.29 10.20
C GLY A 103 12.70 -15.15 9.21
N ALA A 104 14.02 -15.13 9.35
CA ALA A 104 14.95 -15.73 8.38
C ALA A 104 14.83 -17.26 8.28
N GLN A 105 14.53 -17.95 9.38
CA GLN A 105 14.36 -19.41 9.38
C GLN A 105 13.11 -19.81 8.61
N GLU A 106 12.00 -19.09 8.82
CA GLU A 106 10.75 -19.36 8.11
C GLU A 106 10.86 -19.02 6.62
N GLN A 107 11.59 -17.94 6.28
CA GLN A 107 11.94 -17.62 4.89
C GLN A 107 12.69 -18.77 4.21
N ALA A 108 13.76 -19.29 4.84
CA ALA A 108 14.55 -20.39 4.31
C ALA A 108 13.68 -21.65 4.11
N ARG A 109 12.82 -21.97 5.09
CA ARG A 109 11.86 -23.06 5.01
C ARG A 109 10.91 -22.90 3.82
N PHE A 110 10.33 -21.72 3.61
CA PHE A 110 9.40 -21.50 2.49
C PHE A 110 10.10 -21.59 1.12
N ILE A 111 11.36 -21.15 1.03
CA ILE A 111 12.19 -21.34 -0.17
C ILE A 111 12.34 -22.83 -0.48
N ASP A 112 12.70 -23.65 0.51
CA ASP A 112 12.86 -25.09 0.33
C ASP A 112 11.53 -25.78 -0.04
N LEU A 113 10.42 -25.42 0.63
CA LEU A 113 9.09 -25.95 0.33
C LEU A 113 8.62 -25.57 -1.07
N TYR A 114 8.91 -24.36 -1.53
CA TYR A 114 8.57 -23.91 -2.88
C TYR A 114 9.37 -24.69 -3.93
N GLN A 115 10.67 -24.89 -3.73
CA GLN A 115 11.49 -25.73 -4.62
C GLN A 115 10.97 -27.17 -4.68
N GLN A 116 10.60 -27.76 -3.53
CA GLN A 116 9.95 -29.07 -3.49
C GLN A 116 8.60 -29.08 -4.21
N THR A 117 7.85 -27.99 -4.15
CA THR A 117 6.57 -27.83 -4.86
C THR A 117 6.79 -27.86 -6.37
N LEU A 118 7.78 -27.12 -6.89
CA LEU A 118 8.14 -27.15 -8.32
C LEU A 118 8.60 -28.55 -8.76
N ALA A 119 9.40 -29.24 -7.96
CA ALA A 119 9.83 -30.61 -8.24
C ALA A 119 8.63 -31.60 -8.23
N SER A 120 7.70 -31.45 -7.29
CA SER A 120 6.46 -32.24 -7.26
C SER A 120 5.55 -31.93 -8.44
N TYR A 121 5.49 -30.67 -8.89
CA TYR A 121 4.79 -30.28 -10.12
C TYR A 121 5.30 -31.08 -11.31
N GLU A 122 6.61 -31.01 -11.58
CA GLU A 122 7.21 -31.71 -12.72
C GLU A 122 7.04 -33.23 -12.62
N ARG A 123 7.31 -33.80 -11.45
CA ARG A 123 7.17 -35.25 -11.21
C ARG A 123 5.75 -35.74 -11.45
N LEU A 124 4.74 -35.01 -10.97
CA LEU A 124 3.36 -35.46 -11.00
C LEU A 124 2.66 -35.11 -12.32
N LEU A 125 2.93 -33.94 -12.91
CA LEU A 125 2.28 -33.47 -14.14
C LEU A 125 3.09 -33.78 -15.41
N GLY A 126 4.34 -34.21 -15.29
CA GLY A 126 5.18 -34.67 -16.40
C GLY A 126 5.77 -33.56 -17.25
N HIS A 127 5.66 -32.30 -16.83
CA HIS A 127 6.25 -31.15 -17.50
C HIS A 127 6.62 -30.06 -16.50
N GLN A 128 7.56 -29.19 -16.89
CA GLN A 128 7.92 -28.00 -16.12
C GLN A 128 6.72 -27.05 -16.00
N PRO A 129 6.52 -26.39 -14.85
CA PRO A 129 5.49 -25.38 -14.72
C PRO A 129 5.83 -24.14 -15.57
N PRO A 130 4.82 -23.39 -16.05
CA PRO A 130 5.06 -22.20 -16.86
C PRO A 130 5.74 -21.10 -16.04
N ALA A 131 6.94 -20.69 -16.46
CA ALA A 131 7.82 -19.79 -15.68
C ALA A 131 7.26 -18.37 -15.46
N ASP A 132 6.27 -17.95 -16.24
CA ASP A 132 5.57 -16.68 -16.06
C ASP A 132 4.49 -16.73 -14.97
N VAL A 133 4.08 -17.92 -14.53
CA VAL A 133 3.17 -18.12 -13.38
C VAL A 133 3.91 -18.76 -12.19
N TRP A 134 4.92 -19.58 -12.45
CA TRP A 134 5.76 -20.27 -11.47
C TRP A 134 7.23 -19.88 -11.66
N PRO A 135 7.62 -18.66 -11.23
CA PRO A 135 9.00 -18.21 -11.36
C PRO A 135 9.93 -19.02 -10.45
N ALA A 136 11.24 -18.94 -10.73
CA ALA A 136 12.27 -19.52 -9.88
C ALA A 136 12.23 -18.91 -8.45
N ALA A 137 12.74 -19.66 -7.46
CA ALA A 137 12.63 -19.30 -6.05
C ALA A 137 13.28 -17.95 -5.71
N ASP A 138 14.40 -17.62 -6.34
CA ASP A 138 15.10 -16.34 -6.20
C ASP A 138 14.25 -15.14 -6.64
N ARG A 139 13.43 -15.32 -7.67
CA ARG A 139 12.48 -14.31 -8.12
C ARG A 139 11.22 -14.26 -7.24
N ARG A 140 10.64 -15.42 -6.93
CA ARG A 140 9.44 -15.57 -6.08
C ARG A 140 9.62 -14.93 -4.69
N PHE A 141 10.79 -15.15 -4.09
CA PHE A 141 11.15 -14.62 -2.76
C PHE A 141 12.08 -13.39 -2.84
N GLY A 142 12.21 -12.79 -4.02
CA GLY A 142 13.00 -11.59 -4.29
C GLY A 142 12.10 -10.47 -4.82
N GLU A 143 12.17 -10.22 -6.13
CA GLU A 143 11.43 -9.12 -6.78
C GLU A 143 9.91 -9.23 -6.61
N ASP A 144 9.36 -10.44 -6.64
CA ASP A 144 7.90 -10.63 -6.56
C ASP A 144 7.34 -10.28 -5.16
N LEU A 145 8.16 -10.28 -4.11
CA LEU A 145 7.77 -9.81 -2.78
C LEU A 145 7.65 -8.27 -2.69
N GLN A 146 8.19 -7.54 -3.68
CA GLN A 146 8.13 -6.08 -3.71
C GLN A 146 6.85 -5.57 -4.40
N HIS A 147 5.73 -6.27 -4.19
CA HIS A 147 4.43 -5.89 -4.71
C HIS A 147 3.64 -5.08 -3.66
N VAL A 148 3.04 -3.98 -4.10
CA VAL A 148 2.09 -3.20 -3.30
C VAL A 148 0.90 -2.78 -4.17
N THR A 149 -0.29 -2.78 -3.59
CA THR A 149 -1.49 -2.27 -4.26
C THR A 149 -1.51 -0.75 -4.20
N VAL A 150 -1.65 -0.09 -5.36
CA VAL A 150 -1.67 1.37 -5.47
C VAL A 150 -2.94 1.86 -6.17
N ASN A 151 -3.46 3.01 -5.71
CA ASN A 151 -4.59 3.66 -6.36
C ASN A 151 -4.10 4.47 -7.58
N THR A 152 -4.41 3.98 -8.78
CA THR A 152 -3.96 4.56 -10.06
C THR A 152 -4.71 5.83 -10.47
N ALA A 153 -5.85 6.15 -9.85
CA ALA A 153 -6.51 7.44 -10.04
C ALA A 153 -5.78 8.58 -9.30
N ARG A 154 -5.02 8.24 -8.24
CA ARG A 154 -4.28 9.20 -7.41
C ARG A 154 -2.77 9.20 -7.66
N HIS A 155 -2.22 8.11 -8.20
CA HIS A 155 -0.79 7.93 -8.39
C HIS A 155 -0.48 7.45 -9.80
N TRP A 156 0.66 7.89 -10.33
CA TRP A 156 1.20 7.38 -11.60
C TRP A 156 2.20 6.26 -11.32
N ILE A 157 2.05 5.14 -12.03
CA ILE A 157 3.01 4.03 -12.03
C ILE A 157 3.90 4.20 -13.25
N VAL A 158 5.15 4.60 -13.02
CA VAL A 158 6.15 4.77 -14.10
C VAL A 158 7.17 3.64 -13.96
N PRO A 159 7.42 2.84 -15.02
CA PRO A 159 8.46 1.82 -14.99
C PRO A 159 9.82 2.41 -14.61
N LYS A 160 10.57 1.73 -13.74
CA LYS A 160 11.93 2.15 -13.38
C LYS A 160 12.77 2.23 -14.67
N PRO A 161 13.43 3.38 -14.96
CA PRO A 161 14.23 3.49 -16.16
C PRO A 161 15.35 2.47 -16.09
N ARG A 162 15.52 1.66 -17.14
CA ARG A 162 16.63 0.70 -17.25
C ARG A 162 18.00 1.38 -17.35
N LEU A 163 18.03 2.71 -17.20
CA LEU A 163 19.22 3.49 -17.39
C LEU A 163 20.29 3.24 -16.31
N LEU A 164 19.86 3.07 -15.06
CA LEU A 164 20.76 2.72 -13.96
C LEU A 164 21.36 1.32 -14.09
N ALA A 165 20.71 0.40 -14.82
CA ALA A 165 21.24 -0.93 -15.07
C ALA A 165 22.43 -0.92 -16.06
N TRP A 166 22.39 -0.09 -17.11
CA TRP A 166 23.55 0.08 -18.01
C TRP A 166 24.70 0.79 -17.31
N ALA A 167 24.42 1.80 -16.48
CA ALA A 167 25.44 2.48 -15.69
C ALA A 167 26.14 1.52 -14.71
N ARG A 168 25.37 0.66 -14.01
CA ARG A 168 25.92 -0.39 -13.11
C ARG A 168 26.68 -1.49 -13.86
N ALA A 169 26.22 -1.87 -15.06
CA ALA A 169 26.92 -2.83 -15.90
C ALA A 169 28.23 -2.27 -16.49
N ALA A 170 28.25 -0.98 -16.84
CA ALA A 170 29.44 -0.28 -17.32
C ALA A 170 30.45 0.01 -16.18
N ALA A 171 29.96 0.18 -14.96
CA ALA A 171 30.79 0.39 -13.76
C ALA A 171 31.31 -0.91 -13.12
N ARG A 172 30.87 -2.10 -13.59
CA ARG A 172 31.46 -3.36 -13.15
C ARG A 172 32.90 -3.45 -13.68
N PRO A 173 33.92 -3.54 -12.81
CA PRO A 173 35.30 -3.69 -13.27
C PRO A 173 35.40 -4.98 -14.09
N ARG A 174 35.87 -4.86 -15.33
CA ARG A 174 36.23 -6.04 -16.13
C ARG A 174 37.38 -6.75 -15.41
N PRO A 175 37.34 -8.08 -15.23
CA PRO A 175 38.45 -8.80 -14.65
C PRO A 175 39.68 -8.59 -15.55
N GLY A 176 40.72 -7.92 -15.01
CA GLY A 176 41.98 -7.64 -15.70
C GLY A 176 42.36 -6.16 -15.87
N THR A 177 41.51 -5.19 -15.51
CA THR A 177 41.87 -3.76 -15.58
C THR A 177 42.45 -3.23 -14.27
N ARG A 178 43.58 -2.51 -14.33
CA ARG A 178 44.28 -1.90 -13.18
C ARG A 178 43.36 -0.92 -12.40
N PRO A 179 43.48 -0.84 -11.06
CA PRO A 179 42.72 0.12 -10.26
C PRO A 179 43.18 1.54 -10.59
N GLY A 180 42.31 2.34 -11.22
CA GLY A 180 42.62 3.73 -11.54
C GLY A 180 41.89 4.31 -12.77
N ALA A 181 41.31 3.47 -13.63
CA ALA A 181 40.51 3.92 -14.77
C ALA A 181 39.03 3.55 -14.58
N GLY A 182 38.35 4.25 -13.66
CA GLY A 182 36.88 4.20 -13.60
C GLY A 182 36.24 4.93 -14.78
N PRO A 183 35.08 4.50 -15.28
CA PRO A 183 34.43 5.15 -16.41
C PRO A 183 33.92 6.54 -15.98
N ILE A 184 34.50 7.60 -16.58
CA ILE A 184 33.97 8.96 -16.51
C ILE A 184 32.70 9.00 -17.36
N PHE A 185 31.58 8.55 -16.81
CA PHE A 185 30.24 8.67 -17.43
C PHE A 185 29.29 9.36 -16.45
N ALA A 186 29.59 10.62 -16.15
CA ALA A 186 28.67 11.52 -15.45
C ALA A 186 28.52 12.89 -16.13
N LEU A 187 29.07 13.09 -17.34
CA LEU A 187 29.04 14.40 -18.02
C LEU A 187 28.46 14.36 -19.44
N GLY A 188 27.58 13.38 -19.73
CA GLY A 188 26.98 13.22 -21.06
C GLY A 188 25.61 13.88 -21.27
N LEU A 189 24.96 14.38 -20.22
CA LEU A 189 23.58 14.90 -20.29
C LEU A 189 23.49 16.44 -20.31
N VAL A 190 24.64 17.13 -20.31
CA VAL A 190 24.75 18.58 -20.54
C VAL A 190 25.41 18.89 -21.89
N GLY A 191 25.77 17.84 -22.67
CA GLY A 191 26.46 17.96 -23.94
C GLY A 191 25.53 17.98 -25.15
N LEU A 192 25.31 19.20 -25.67
CA LEU A 192 24.76 19.58 -26.98
C LEU A 192 23.22 19.68 -27.13
N PRO A 193 22.74 20.89 -27.47
CA PRO A 193 22.97 21.43 -28.81
C PRO A 193 23.90 22.66 -28.80
N ALA A 194 25.21 22.44 -28.70
CA ALA A 194 26.22 23.44 -29.07
C ALA A 194 26.42 23.53 -30.60
N ALA A 195 25.51 22.94 -31.39
CA ALA A 195 25.52 22.99 -32.84
C ALA A 195 24.46 23.96 -33.43
N GLY A 196 23.69 24.65 -32.58
CA GLY A 196 22.71 25.67 -33.00
C GLY A 196 22.95 27.07 -32.46
N ILE A 197 23.85 27.24 -31.48
CA ILE A 197 24.27 28.56 -31.02
C ILE A 197 25.42 28.99 -31.94
N GLY A 198 25.05 29.58 -33.08
CA GLY A 198 25.97 30.40 -33.88
C GLY A 198 26.67 31.43 -32.99
N PRO A 199 27.82 31.98 -33.44
CA PRO A 199 28.71 32.78 -32.59
C PRO A 199 27.90 33.82 -31.82
N LEU A 200 28.11 33.84 -30.50
CA LEU A 200 27.74 34.93 -29.60
C LEU A 200 28.47 36.20 -30.07
N ALA A 201 27.99 36.75 -31.19
CA ALA A 201 28.32 38.06 -31.68
C ALA A 201 27.45 39.02 -30.87
N ALA A 202 28.15 39.86 -30.11
CA ALA A 202 27.61 41.02 -29.41
C ALA A 202 26.51 41.70 -30.22
N GLY A 203 25.28 41.74 -29.69
CA GLY A 203 24.18 42.42 -30.37
C GLY A 203 22.83 42.38 -29.66
N ALA A 204 22.43 41.26 -29.07
CA ALA A 204 21.16 41.18 -28.33
C ALA A 204 21.25 40.15 -27.20
N MET A 205 21.61 40.61 -26.00
CA MET A 205 21.61 39.78 -24.78
C MET A 205 20.20 39.42 -24.30
N ASN A 206 19.15 39.86 -25.02
CA ASN A 206 17.76 39.60 -24.68
C ASN A 206 17.18 38.48 -25.55
N PRO A 207 16.89 37.28 -24.99
CA PRO A 207 16.29 36.18 -25.73
C PRO A 207 14.94 36.53 -26.39
N LEU A 208 14.26 37.56 -25.89
CA LEU A 208 12.97 38.02 -26.43
C LEU A 208 13.10 38.74 -27.79
N GLU A 209 14.31 39.10 -28.20
CA GLU A 209 14.58 39.75 -29.48
C GLU A 209 15.05 38.75 -30.56
N TRP A 210 15.14 37.47 -30.21
CA TRP A 210 15.61 36.43 -31.11
C TRP A 210 14.56 36.06 -32.16
N LYS A 211 15.01 35.60 -33.33
CA LYS A 211 14.12 35.09 -34.37
C LYS A 211 13.44 33.81 -33.90
N GLY A 212 12.22 33.58 -34.38
CA GLY A 212 11.35 32.47 -33.94
C GLY A 212 12.04 31.10 -33.79
N PRO A 213 12.81 30.61 -34.78
CA PRO A 213 13.53 29.33 -34.66
C PRO A 213 14.60 29.30 -33.56
N ASP A 214 15.37 30.38 -33.43
CA ASP A 214 16.46 30.48 -32.44
C ASP A 214 15.88 30.59 -31.01
N PHE A 215 14.82 31.38 -30.85
CA PHE A 215 14.07 31.47 -29.59
C PHE A 215 13.44 30.12 -29.23
N LEU A 216 12.84 29.42 -30.19
CA LEU A 216 12.19 28.13 -29.95
C LEU A 216 13.20 27.05 -29.53
N ALA A 217 14.37 27.00 -30.16
CA ALA A 217 15.44 26.08 -29.80
C ALA A 217 15.96 26.36 -28.36
N PHE A 218 16.14 27.64 -28.02
CA PHE A 218 16.49 28.06 -26.66
C PHE A 218 15.42 27.67 -25.64
N TYR A 219 14.15 27.98 -25.92
CA TYR A 219 13.02 27.67 -25.05
C TYR A 219 12.89 26.17 -24.78
N ILE A 220 12.95 25.32 -25.82
CA ILE A 220 12.91 23.86 -25.67
C ILE A 220 14.09 23.37 -24.83
N THR A 221 15.29 23.92 -25.04
CA THR A 221 16.48 23.57 -24.26
C THR A 221 16.28 23.91 -22.77
N CYS A 222 15.77 25.10 -22.45
CA CYS A 222 15.44 25.48 -21.08
C CYS A 222 14.38 24.56 -20.46
N VAL A 223 13.33 24.18 -21.21
CA VAL A 223 12.29 23.25 -20.75
C VAL A 223 12.86 21.87 -20.44
N VAL A 224 13.75 21.35 -21.31
CA VAL A 224 14.42 20.06 -21.06
C VAL A 224 15.31 20.12 -19.83
N ILE A 225 16.12 21.18 -19.68
CA ILE A 225 16.96 21.38 -18.49
C ILE A 225 16.10 21.45 -17.22
N ALA A 226 15.00 22.22 -17.25
CA ALA A 226 14.08 22.33 -16.13
C ALA A 226 13.43 20.98 -15.77
N ALA A 227 13.02 20.20 -16.78
CA ALA A 227 12.44 18.87 -16.57
C ALA A 227 13.47 17.88 -15.98
N VAL A 228 14.72 17.90 -16.45
CA VAL A 228 15.81 17.07 -15.91
C VAL A 228 16.12 17.48 -14.46
N MET A 229 16.19 18.78 -14.17
CA MET A 229 16.40 19.29 -12.82
C MET A 229 15.25 18.90 -11.88
N ALA A 230 14.00 19.04 -12.32
CA ALA A 230 12.84 18.62 -11.53
C ALA A 230 12.84 17.11 -11.26
N LEU A 231 13.24 16.29 -12.24
CA LEU A 231 13.40 14.85 -12.05
C LEU A 231 14.54 14.53 -11.08
N LEU A 232 15.69 15.19 -11.18
CA LEU A 232 16.81 15.01 -10.25
C LEU A 232 16.42 15.40 -8.82
N VAL A 233 15.78 16.55 -8.64
CA VAL A 233 15.25 16.99 -7.34
C VAL A 233 14.25 15.96 -6.81
N ARG A 234 13.33 15.46 -7.64
CA ARG A 234 12.40 14.40 -7.24
C ARG A 234 13.13 13.11 -6.85
N LEU A 235 14.16 12.70 -7.58
CA LEU A 235 14.91 11.47 -7.25
C LEU A 235 15.80 11.62 -6.01
N LEU A 236 16.25 12.84 -5.69
CA LEU A 236 17.12 13.13 -4.54
C LEU A 236 16.35 13.51 -3.27
N LEU A 237 15.17 14.10 -3.40
CA LEU A 237 14.36 14.62 -2.29
C LEU A 237 13.05 13.87 -2.05
N VAL A 238 12.72 12.84 -2.85
CA VAL A 238 11.63 11.94 -2.47
C VAL A 238 12.02 11.32 -1.12
N PRO A 239 11.29 11.62 -0.04
CA PRO A 239 11.53 10.95 1.22
C PRO A 239 11.24 9.47 0.98
N GLU A 240 12.19 8.60 1.28
CA GLU A 240 11.83 7.23 1.58
C GLU A 240 10.88 7.32 2.77
N GLU A 241 9.60 6.98 2.57
CA GLU A 241 8.75 6.60 3.70
C GLU A 241 9.33 5.30 4.25
N SER A 242 10.39 5.45 5.05
CA SER A 242 10.88 4.39 5.90
C SER A 242 9.76 4.09 6.90
N PRO A 243 9.20 2.87 6.95
CA PRO A 243 8.29 2.51 8.02
C PRO A 243 9.05 2.73 9.33
N VAL A 244 8.52 3.61 10.19
CA VAL A 244 9.11 3.93 11.49
C VAL A 244 9.16 2.62 12.29
N PRO A 245 10.34 2.17 12.78
CA PRO A 245 10.46 0.96 13.56
C PRO A 245 9.53 1.02 14.78
N ALA A 246 8.78 -0.05 15.01
CA ALA A 246 7.75 -0.12 16.05
C ALA A 246 8.25 0.15 17.49
N GLU A 247 9.57 0.12 17.72
CA GLU A 247 10.21 0.27 19.03
C GLU A 247 10.34 1.72 19.53
N GLN A 248 9.99 2.73 18.73
CA GLN A 248 10.07 4.15 19.15
C GLN A 248 8.71 4.79 19.49
N HIS A 249 7.62 4.01 19.52
CA HIS A 249 6.32 4.54 19.89
C HIS A 249 6.27 4.82 21.39
N THR A 250 6.45 6.09 21.75
CA THR A 250 5.89 6.59 23.01
C THR A 250 4.37 6.42 22.88
N PRO A 251 3.70 5.67 23.77
CA PRO A 251 2.26 5.47 23.67
C PRO A 251 1.59 6.84 23.76
N LEU A 252 0.93 7.23 22.67
CA LEU A 252 0.21 8.50 22.59
C LEU A 252 -0.95 8.47 23.59
N ASP A 253 -1.13 9.57 24.29
CA ASP A 253 -2.31 9.79 25.14
C ASP A 253 -3.58 9.72 24.25
N PRO A 254 -4.69 9.10 24.72
CA PRO A 254 -6.01 9.20 24.10
C PRO A 254 -6.37 10.58 23.53
N TYR A 255 -5.97 11.67 24.18
CA TYR A 255 -6.23 13.04 23.69
C TYR A 255 -5.30 13.48 22.56
N GLU A 256 -4.05 13.03 22.55
CA GLU A 256 -3.13 13.23 21.43
C GLU A 256 -3.61 12.45 20.19
N VAL A 257 -4.09 11.22 20.39
CA VAL A 257 -4.73 10.43 19.32
C VAL A 257 -5.98 11.14 18.78
N ALA A 258 -6.83 11.68 19.65
CA ALA A 258 -8.00 12.44 19.24
C ALA A 258 -7.62 13.73 18.49
N CYS A 259 -6.55 14.41 18.91
CA CYS A 259 -6.01 15.60 18.25
C CYS A 259 -5.47 15.27 16.85
N LEU A 260 -4.70 14.20 16.70
CA LEU A 260 -4.18 13.77 15.40
C LEU A 260 -5.30 13.33 14.44
N ALA A 261 -6.36 12.72 14.97
CA ALA A 261 -7.49 12.27 14.15
C ALA A 261 -8.38 13.42 13.64
N GLY A 262 -8.29 14.63 14.22
CA GLY A 262 -9.34 15.62 14.01
C GLY A 262 -9.07 17.06 14.41
N GLY A 263 -7.85 17.39 14.78
CA GLY A 263 -7.47 18.68 15.34
C GLY A 263 -7.82 18.84 16.82
N PRO A 264 -7.45 19.99 17.42
CA PRO A 264 -7.55 20.23 18.86
C PRO A 264 -8.99 20.19 19.39
N GLU A 265 -9.99 20.56 18.58
CA GLU A 265 -11.41 20.49 18.96
C GLU A 265 -11.85 19.06 19.30
N ARG A 266 -11.32 18.07 18.57
CA ARG A 266 -11.68 16.67 18.79
C ARG A 266 -11.08 16.10 20.08
N ALA A 267 -9.90 16.57 20.46
CA ALA A 267 -9.31 16.27 21.77
C ALA A 267 -10.15 16.86 22.91
N ILE A 268 -10.64 18.08 22.75
CA ILE A 268 -11.54 18.73 23.73
C ILE A 268 -12.85 17.96 23.86
N HIS A 269 -13.48 17.54 22.76
CA HIS A 269 -14.71 16.76 22.79
C HIS A 269 -14.52 15.40 23.48
N ALA A 270 -13.40 14.73 23.20
CA ALA A 270 -13.04 13.46 23.85
C ALA A 270 -12.84 13.65 25.37
N ALA A 271 -12.11 14.70 25.77
CA ALA A 271 -11.86 15.01 27.18
C ALA A 271 -13.15 15.40 27.91
N PHE A 272 -14.02 16.17 27.27
CA PHE A 272 -15.33 16.52 27.80
C PHE A 272 -16.21 15.28 27.99
N ALA A 273 -16.27 14.38 26.99
CA ALA A 273 -17.01 13.13 27.09
C ALA A 273 -16.46 12.21 28.21
N ALA A 274 -15.14 12.15 28.38
CA ALA A 274 -14.50 11.39 29.45
C ALA A 274 -14.87 11.94 30.83
N LEU A 275 -14.83 13.26 31.01
CA LEU A 275 -15.22 13.93 32.26
C LEU A 275 -16.71 13.76 32.59
N VAL A 276 -17.58 13.75 31.58
CA VAL A 276 -19.01 13.45 31.78
C VAL A 276 -19.21 12.00 32.20
N LYS A 277 -18.49 11.06 31.55
CA LYS A 277 -18.53 9.64 31.88
C LYS A 277 -17.99 9.34 33.28
N SER A 278 -16.95 10.05 33.72
CA SER A 278 -16.38 9.89 35.07
C SER A 278 -17.22 10.54 36.17
N GLY A 279 -18.29 11.26 35.81
CA GLY A 279 -19.10 12.03 36.75
C GLY A 279 -18.39 13.26 37.29
N SER A 280 -17.30 13.70 36.65
CA SER A 280 -16.60 14.93 37.00
C SER A 280 -17.28 16.17 36.41
N LEU A 281 -17.93 16.04 35.27
CA LEU A 281 -18.88 17.02 34.75
C LEU A 281 -20.27 16.39 34.65
N VAL A 282 -21.30 17.14 35.04
CA VAL A 282 -22.68 16.70 34.98
C VAL A 282 -23.45 17.68 34.10
N LEU A 283 -24.15 17.15 33.10
CA LEU A 283 -25.02 17.93 32.24
C LEU A 283 -26.42 17.94 32.86
N ARG A 284 -26.90 19.12 33.27
CA ARG A 284 -28.29 19.31 33.69
C ARG A 284 -29.04 20.13 32.67
N GLU A 285 -30.16 19.62 32.21
CA GLU A 285 -31.11 20.41 31.43
C GLU A 285 -32.02 21.19 32.38
N LEU A 286 -31.96 22.52 32.30
CA LEU A 286 -32.89 23.41 32.98
C LEU A 286 -33.89 23.94 31.96
N GLU A 287 -35.18 23.69 32.21
CA GLU A 287 -36.28 24.29 31.46
C GLU A 287 -36.64 25.63 32.09
N SER A 288 -36.38 26.71 31.36
CA SER A 288 -36.76 28.06 31.78
C SER A 288 -37.93 28.57 30.94
N PRO A 289 -38.97 29.19 31.52
CA PRO A 289 -40.07 29.75 30.75
C PRO A 289 -39.59 30.98 29.96
N ARG A 290 -39.77 30.97 28.64
CA ARG A 290 -39.61 32.16 27.78
C ARG A 290 -40.99 32.59 27.26
N LEU A 291 -41.45 33.76 27.74
CA LEU A 291 -42.74 34.37 27.39
C LEU A 291 -43.93 33.37 27.39
N GLY A 292 -44.49 33.13 28.57
CA GLY A 292 -45.87 32.69 28.78
C GLY A 292 -46.25 31.25 28.40
N ILE A 293 -45.76 30.69 27.29
CA ILE A 293 -46.17 29.37 26.78
C ILE A 293 -45.00 28.57 26.14
N LEU A 294 -43.84 29.17 25.86
CA LEU A 294 -42.69 28.46 25.28
C LEU A 294 -41.60 28.19 26.34
N THR A 295 -41.21 26.92 26.51
CA THR A 295 -40.07 26.55 27.37
C THR A 295 -38.78 26.51 26.55
N GLN A 296 -37.71 27.12 27.06
CA GLN A 296 -36.37 26.97 26.50
C GLN A 296 -35.61 25.95 27.36
N LYS A 297 -35.08 24.92 26.70
CA LYS A 297 -34.13 23.99 27.29
C LYS A 297 -32.73 24.59 27.22
N THR A 298 -32.10 24.74 28.37
CA THR A 298 -30.72 25.22 28.49
C THR A 298 -29.92 24.17 29.23
N THR A 299 -28.89 23.63 28.59
CA THR A 299 -28.01 22.64 29.21
C THR A 299 -26.93 23.37 30.00
N HIS A 300 -27.00 23.28 31.32
CA HIS A 300 -25.96 23.77 32.21
C HIS A 300 -24.96 22.65 32.53
N ILE A 301 -23.68 23.02 32.56
CA ILE A 301 -22.58 22.14 32.94
C ILE A 301 -22.30 22.42 34.40
N GLU A 302 -22.50 21.42 35.25
CA GLU A 302 -22.16 21.46 36.67
C GLU A 302 -20.96 20.57 36.94
N GLN A 303 -20.21 20.89 37.99
CA GLN A 303 -19.14 20.03 38.47
C GLN A 303 -19.70 18.93 39.36
N GLY A 304 -19.24 17.71 39.11
CA GLY A 304 -19.43 16.59 40.01
C GLY A 304 -18.18 16.34 40.85
N THR A 305 -17.71 15.11 40.89
CA THR A 305 -16.51 14.73 41.65
C THR A 305 -15.24 15.21 40.97
N PRO A 306 -14.30 15.87 41.69
CA PRO A 306 -13.08 16.37 41.09
C PRO A 306 -12.27 15.24 40.44
N PRO A 307 -11.65 15.48 39.28
CA PRO A 307 -10.87 14.47 38.58
C PRO A 307 -9.69 14.02 39.47
N GLY A 308 -9.39 12.72 39.46
CA GLY A 308 -8.39 12.11 40.33
C GLY A 308 -6.95 12.58 40.07
N PRO A 309 -5.98 12.24 40.94
CA PRO A 309 -4.60 12.70 40.83
C PRO A 309 -3.87 12.25 39.55
N GLY A 310 -4.37 11.22 38.86
CA GLY A 310 -3.87 10.74 37.55
C GLY A 310 -4.56 11.35 36.32
N ALA A 311 -5.43 12.34 36.49
CA ALA A 311 -6.15 12.95 35.37
C ALA A 311 -5.22 13.64 34.39
N PHE A 312 -5.63 13.71 33.12
CA PHE A 312 -4.82 14.35 32.10
C PHE A 312 -4.84 15.88 32.26
N PRO A 313 -3.77 16.61 31.85
CA PRO A 313 -3.73 18.07 31.94
C PRO A 313 -4.91 18.77 31.28
N LEU A 314 -5.37 18.26 30.14
CA LEU A 314 -6.52 18.79 29.40
C LEU A 314 -7.83 18.63 30.18
N GLU A 315 -8.03 17.50 30.85
CA GLU A 315 -9.20 17.26 31.70
C GLU A 315 -9.23 18.22 32.90
N ARG A 316 -8.09 18.45 33.55
CA ARG A 316 -7.97 19.42 34.65
C ARG A 316 -8.25 20.85 34.19
N ALA A 317 -7.76 21.23 33.02
CA ALA A 317 -8.00 22.54 32.44
C ALA A 317 -9.48 22.76 32.11
N LEU A 318 -10.15 21.76 31.53
CA LEU A 318 -11.59 21.81 31.22
C LEU A 318 -12.44 21.83 32.49
N TYR A 319 -12.10 21.00 33.49
CA TYR A 319 -12.77 21.03 34.79
C TYR A 319 -12.60 22.39 35.47
N ALA A 320 -11.40 22.97 35.46
CA ALA A 320 -11.16 24.30 36.03
C ALA A 320 -11.88 25.41 35.25
N ALA A 321 -11.95 25.33 33.92
CA ALA A 321 -12.71 26.28 33.10
C ALA A 321 -14.21 26.24 33.42
N ALA A 322 -14.74 25.07 33.77
CA ALA A 322 -16.11 24.90 34.24
C ALA A 322 -16.36 25.51 35.65
N LEU A 323 -15.34 25.98 36.39
CA LEU A 323 -15.49 26.73 37.66
C LEU A 323 -15.99 28.16 37.44
N VAL A 324 -15.77 28.73 36.25
CA VAL A 324 -16.05 30.13 35.97
C VAL A 324 -17.54 30.27 35.60
N PRO A 325 -18.37 30.97 36.40
CA PRO A 325 -19.78 31.17 36.05
C PRO A 325 -19.87 31.93 34.72
N THR A 326 -20.71 31.45 33.80
CA THR A 326 -20.98 32.08 32.50
C THR A 326 -21.64 33.46 32.61
N SER A 327 -21.92 33.95 33.81
CA SER A 327 -22.41 35.32 34.07
C SER A 327 -21.37 36.42 33.81
N THR A 328 -20.13 36.08 33.44
CA THR A 328 -19.06 37.06 33.23
C THR A 328 -18.54 37.12 31.79
N ILE A 329 -19.23 36.51 30.82
CA ILE A 329 -18.81 36.53 29.39
C ILE A 329 -19.70 37.47 28.52
N ASP A 330 -20.81 37.96 29.05
CA ASP A 330 -21.54 39.11 28.47
C ASP A 330 -21.28 40.34 29.35
N PRO A 331 -20.23 41.16 29.07
CA PRO A 331 -20.31 42.13 27.97
C PRO A 331 -18.93 42.48 27.34
N LEU A 332 -18.28 41.54 26.64
CA LEU A 332 -17.10 41.86 25.80
C LEU A 332 -17.41 41.85 24.30
N VAL A 333 -18.65 41.54 23.90
CA VAL A 333 -19.10 41.59 22.49
C VAL A 333 -19.72 42.96 22.13
N GLN A 334 -19.82 43.91 23.07
CA GLN A 334 -20.33 45.27 22.81
C GLN A 334 -19.30 46.41 22.94
N ALA A 335 -18.00 46.11 23.00
CA ALA A 335 -16.98 47.17 22.97
C ALA A 335 -15.80 46.77 22.08
N GLY A 336 -15.89 47.16 20.80
CA GLY A 336 -14.75 47.23 19.85
C GLY A 336 -14.79 46.20 18.75
#